data_AF-A0A5C7QKC4-F1
#
_entry.id   AF-A0A5C7QKC4-F1
#
_cell.length_a   1.000
_cell.length_b   1.000
_cell.length_c   1.000
_cell.angle_alpha   90.00
_cell.angle_beta   90.00
_cell.angle_gamma   90.00
#
_symmetry.space_group_name_H-M   'P 1'
#
loop_
_entity.id
_entity.type
_entity.pdbx_description
1 polymer ?
#
loop_
_entity_poly.entity_id
_entity_poly.type
_entity_poly.pdbx_seq_one_letter_code
_entity_poly.pdbx_strand_id
1 'polypeptide(L)'
;MNEELQKAIVEIAKGLQKAGEGAGQFAMDQAPLLAQEIIAWEIVSGIIGAALFGGLTVWALRRMARHVWGDKELDFCDKIIPTLVSFFFITSVAIVSYCNLSQAAKAFVAPRVVLIEKAAELGGITK
;
A
#
# COMPACT_ATOMS: atom_id res chain seq x y z
N MET A 1 -22.23 -27.72 43.09
CA MET A 1 -21.50 -27.09 41.97
C MET A 1 -20.05 -27.51 42.13
N ASN A 2 -19.54 -28.40 41.25
CA ASN A 2 -18.28 -29.13 41.47
C ASN A 2 -17.08 -28.18 41.58
N GLU A 3 -16.30 -28.33 42.65
CA GLU A 3 -15.06 -27.56 42.89
C GLU A 3 -14.06 -27.64 41.73
N GLU A 4 -14.06 -28.77 41.00
CA GLU A 4 -13.25 -28.96 39.79
C GLU A 4 -13.64 -28.01 38.65
N LEU A 5 -14.94 -27.72 38.51
CA LEU A 5 -15.43 -26.80 37.48
C LEU A 5 -15.02 -25.36 37.79
N GLN A 6 -15.04 -24.97 39.07
CA GLN A 6 -14.56 -23.67 39.51
C GLN A 6 -13.05 -23.52 39.31
N LYS A 7 -12.26 -24.56 39.60
CA LYS A 7 -10.82 -24.57 39.33
C LYS A 7 -10.50 -24.42 37.84
N ALA A 8 -11.20 -25.14 36.97
CA ALA A 8 -11.00 -25.07 35.52
C ALA A 8 -11.29 -23.66 34.97
N ILE A 9 -12.37 -23.02 35.43
CA ILE A 9 -12.70 -21.65 35.01
C ILE A 9 -11.64 -20.64 35.48
N VAL A 10 -11.13 -20.79 36.70
CA VAL A 10 -10.08 -19.91 37.24
C VAL A 10 -8.75 -20.11 36.50
N GLU A 11 -8.40 -21.33 36.10
CA GLU A 11 -7.23 -21.59 35.26
C GLU A 11 -7.37 -21.00 33.86
N ILE A 12 -8.53 -21.14 33.22
CA ILE A 12 -8.80 -20.54 31.90
C ILE A 12 -8.75 -19.01 31.99
N ALA A 13 -9.35 -18.42 33.03
CA ALA A 13 -9.32 -16.98 33.26
C ALA A 13 -7.89 -16.47 33.51
N LYS A 14 -7.07 -17.20 34.27
CA LYS A 14 -5.64 -16.88 34.46
C LYS A 14 -4.83 -17.07 33.19
N GLY A 15 -5.16 -18.06 32.37
CA GLY A 15 -4.56 -18.27 31.05
C GLY A 15 -4.87 -17.12 30.10
N LEU A 16 -6.13 -16.67 30.07
CA LEU A 16 -6.57 -15.51 29.29
C LEU A 16 -5.97 -14.21 29.80
N GLN A 17 -5.84 -14.03 31.12
CA GLN A 17 -5.19 -12.86 31.71
C GLN A 17 -3.70 -12.81 31.36
N LYS A 18 -2.97 -13.93 31.49
CA LYS A 18 -1.56 -14.01 31.09
C LYS A 18 -1.36 -13.84 29.58
N ALA A 19 -2.28 -14.39 28.78
CA ALA A 19 -2.29 -14.16 27.34
C ALA A 19 -2.58 -12.69 27.00
N GLY A 20 -3.46 -12.03 27.76
CA GLY A 20 -3.77 -10.60 27.61
C GLY A 20 -2.63 -9.69 28.06
N GLU A 21 -1.97 -9.99 29.18
CA GLU A 21 -0.79 -9.26 29.65
C GLU A 21 0.41 -9.46 28.71
N GLY A 22 0.63 -10.68 28.23
CA GLY A 22 1.66 -10.99 27.23
C GLY A 22 1.37 -10.34 25.86
N ALA A 23 0.11 -10.33 25.43
CA ALA A 23 -0.31 -9.63 24.21
C ALA A 23 -0.20 -8.11 24.36
N GLY A 24 -0.46 -7.57 25.55
CA GLY A 24 -0.32 -6.15 25.86
C GLY A 24 1.13 -5.68 25.83
N GLN A 25 2.03 -6.42 26.48
CA GLN A 25 3.47 -6.15 26.42
C GLN A 25 4.02 -6.32 25.00
N PHE A 26 3.61 -7.37 24.28
CA PHE A 26 3.98 -7.55 22.88
C PHE A 26 3.48 -6.39 22.01
N ALA A 27 2.26 -5.92 22.21
CA ALA A 27 1.74 -4.76 21.48
C ALA A 27 2.55 -3.49 21.80
N MET A 28 2.92 -3.25 23.07
CA MET A 28 3.75 -2.10 23.45
C MET A 28 5.17 -2.18 22.87
N ASP A 29 5.77 -3.36 22.82
CA ASP A 29 7.11 -3.57 22.26
C ASP A 29 7.12 -3.50 20.72
N GLN A 30 6.04 -3.94 20.07
CA GLN A 30 5.93 -3.97 18.61
C GLN A 30 5.31 -2.69 18.02
N ALA A 31 4.53 -1.93 18.79
CA ALA A 31 3.93 -0.67 18.36
C ALA A 31 4.94 0.34 17.77
N PRO A 32 6.09 0.63 18.40
CA PRO A 32 7.04 1.58 17.82
C PRO A 32 7.66 1.05 16.52
N LEU A 33 7.90 -0.26 16.42
CA LEU A 33 8.43 -0.89 15.21
C LEU A 33 7.42 -0.84 14.06
N LEU A 34 6.15 -1.11 14.35
CA LEU A 34 5.07 -0.98 13.37
C LEU A 34 4.88 0.47 12.91
N ALA A 35 4.96 1.44 13.83
CA ALA A 35 4.87 2.85 13.46
C ALA A 35 6.00 3.27 12.51
N GLN A 36 7.23 2.78 12.74
CA GLN A 36 8.35 3.02 11.84
C GLN A 36 8.15 2.36 10.47
N GLU A 37 7.65 1.12 10.43
CA GLU A 37 7.36 0.41 9.18
C GLU A 37 6.24 1.11 8.36
N ILE A 38 5.20 1.63 9.02
CA ILE A 38 4.13 2.41 8.35
C ILE A 38 4.72 3.70 7.75
N ILE A 39 5.51 4.46 8.52
CA ILE A 39 6.14 5.69 8.02
C ILE A 39 7.09 5.39 6.85
N ALA A 40 7.89 4.33 6.96
CA ALA A 40 8.78 3.89 5.88
C ALA A 40 7.99 3.52 4.62
N TRP A 41 6.85 2.84 4.78
CA TRP A 41 5.96 2.49 3.69
C TRP A 41 5.35 3.73 3.00
N GLU A 42 4.88 4.71 3.75
CA GLU A 42 4.36 5.97 3.20
C GLU A 42 5.43 6.71 2.39
N ILE A 43 6.67 6.76 2.88
CA ILE A 43 7.79 7.38 2.17
C ILE A 43 8.10 6.62 0.87
N VAL A 44 8.23 5.29 0.94
CA VAL A 44 8.57 4.48 -0.24
C VAL A 44 7.46 4.50 -1.28
N SER A 45 6.19 4.38 -0.87
CA SER A 45 5.05 4.45 -1.77
C SER A 45 4.94 5.83 -2.43
N GLY A 46 5.21 6.91 -1.68
CA GLY A 46 5.34 8.27 -2.20
C GLY A 46 6.46 8.42 -3.25
N ILE A 47 7.65 7.85 -3.00
CA ILE A 47 8.77 7.88 -3.95
C ILE A 47 8.42 7.10 -5.22
N ILE A 48 7.85 5.91 -5.10
CA ILE A 48 7.43 5.08 -6.24
C ILE A 48 6.37 5.83 -7.07
N GLY A 49 5.36 6.40 -6.40
CA GLY A 49 4.32 7.19 -7.05
C GLY A 49 4.89 8.42 -7.77
N ALA A 50 5.74 9.19 -7.09
CA ALA A 50 6.38 10.37 -7.66
C ALA A 50 7.28 10.02 -8.85
N ALA A 51 8.03 8.92 -8.78
CA ALA A 51 8.87 8.47 -9.89
C ALA A 51 8.05 8.08 -11.13
N LEU A 52 6.97 7.31 -10.92
CA LEU A 52 6.09 6.86 -12.00
C LEU A 52 5.32 8.02 -12.64
N PHE A 53 4.58 8.79 -11.85
CA PHE A 53 3.74 9.87 -12.36
C PHE A 53 4.56 11.11 -12.77
N GLY A 54 5.62 11.43 -12.04
CA GLY A 54 6.56 12.48 -12.41
C GLY A 54 7.28 12.16 -13.71
N GLY A 55 7.80 10.93 -13.86
CA GLY A 55 8.41 10.47 -15.10
C GLY A 55 7.45 10.51 -16.29
N LEU A 56 6.20 10.08 -16.11
CA LEU A 56 5.16 10.16 -17.12
C LEU A 56 4.82 11.59 -17.52
N THR A 57 4.72 12.49 -16.55
CA THR A 57 4.43 13.91 -16.79
C THR A 57 5.57 14.55 -17.59
N VAL A 58 6.82 14.32 -17.21
CA VAL A 58 7.99 14.82 -17.95
C VAL A 58 8.06 14.25 -19.36
N TRP A 59 7.77 12.96 -19.52
CA TRP A 59 7.72 12.31 -20.83
C TRP A 59 6.62 12.91 -21.72
N ALA A 60 5.42 13.08 -21.19
CA ALA A 60 4.27 13.66 -21.89
C ALA A 60 4.55 15.10 -22.31
N LEU A 61 5.05 15.93 -21.40
CA LEU A 61 5.44 17.32 -21.68
C LEU A 61 6.52 17.37 -22.76
N ARG A 62 7.57 16.54 -22.67
CA ARG A 62 8.63 16.48 -23.70
C ARG A 62 8.09 16.02 -25.05
N ARG A 63 7.10 15.12 -25.07
CA ARG A 63 6.50 14.64 -26.32
C ARG A 63 5.58 15.68 -26.92
N MET A 64 4.73 16.35 -26.13
CA MET A 64 3.88 17.45 -26.60
C MET A 64 4.73 18.64 -27.09
N ALA A 65 5.76 19.04 -26.33
CA ALA A 65 6.71 20.08 -26.73
C ALA A 65 7.32 19.83 -28.11
N ARG A 66 7.72 18.58 -28.40
CA ARG A 66 8.26 18.23 -29.73
C ARG A 66 7.24 18.37 -30.86
N HIS A 67 5.97 18.06 -30.62
CA HIS A 67 4.93 18.19 -31.66
C HIS A 67 4.50 19.65 -31.85
N VAL A 68 4.43 20.43 -30.76
CA VAL A 68 4.02 21.84 -30.81
C VAL A 68 5.11 22.75 -31.41
N TRP A 69 6.39 22.49 -31.11
CA TRP A 69 7.49 23.31 -31.62
C TRP A 69 8.18 22.76 -32.87
N GLY A 70 8.00 21.47 -33.20
CA GLY A 70 8.66 20.83 -34.34
C GLY A 70 7.89 20.92 -35.65
N ASP A 71 6.56 21.03 -35.60
CA ASP A 71 5.71 20.98 -36.78
C ASP A 71 4.98 22.31 -37.02
N LYS A 72 5.10 22.83 -38.25
CA LYS A 72 4.41 24.05 -38.69
C LYS A 72 2.93 23.80 -39.04
N GLU A 73 2.55 22.54 -39.22
CA GLU A 73 1.16 22.10 -39.45
C GLU A 73 0.76 21.13 -38.33
N LEU A 74 0.09 21.68 -37.32
CA LEU A 74 -0.56 20.92 -36.26
C LEU A 74 -1.90 20.41 -36.76
N ASP A 75 -1.90 19.24 -37.38
CA ASP A 75 -3.15 18.54 -37.68
C ASP A 75 -3.68 17.88 -36.40
N PHE A 76 -4.84 18.36 -35.94
CA PHE A 76 -5.44 17.93 -34.69
C PHE A 76 -5.78 16.44 -34.70
N CYS A 77 -6.29 15.94 -35.83
CA CYS A 77 -6.72 14.56 -35.96
C CYS A 77 -5.54 13.58 -36.02
N ASP A 78 -4.47 13.93 -36.74
CA ASP A 78 -3.38 12.99 -37.01
C ASP A 78 -2.29 12.99 -35.93
N LYS A 79 -2.11 14.09 -35.18
CA LYS A 79 -0.99 14.22 -34.22
C LYS A 79 -1.44 14.36 -32.76
N ILE A 80 -2.50 15.14 -32.51
CA ILE A 80 -2.95 15.43 -31.14
C ILE A 80 -3.77 14.26 -30.59
N ILE A 81 -4.77 13.76 -31.32
CA ILE A 81 -5.62 12.65 -30.87
C ILE A 81 -4.78 11.40 -30.52
N PRO A 82 -3.86 10.90 -31.36
CA PRO A 82 -3.07 9.72 -31.03
C PRO A 82 -2.17 9.92 -29.82
N THR A 83 -1.65 11.15 -29.62
CA THR A 83 -0.82 11.48 -28.46
C THR A 83 -1.64 11.46 -27.16
N LEU A 84 -2.86 12.00 -27.17
CA LEU A 84 -3.77 11.94 -26.03
C LEU A 84 -4.23 10.51 -25.71
N VAL A 85 -4.58 9.73 -26.73
CA VAL A 85 -4.95 8.31 -26.57
C VAL A 85 -3.78 7.52 -25.99
N SER A 86 -2.56 7.73 -26.50
CA SER A 86 -1.35 7.08 -25.98
C SER A 86 -1.09 7.48 -24.53
N PHE A 87 -1.22 8.76 -24.20
CA PHE A 87 -1.05 9.25 -22.83
C PHE A 87 -2.07 8.62 -21.88
N PHE A 88 -3.33 8.57 -22.27
CA PHE A 88 -4.39 7.95 -21.47
C PHE A 88 -4.10 6.46 -21.24
N PHE A 89 -3.79 5.72 -22.30
CA PHE A 89 -3.49 4.29 -22.22
C PHE A 89 -2.29 4.00 -21.31
N ILE A 90 -1.18 4.73 -21.49
CA ILE A 90 0.01 4.57 -20.65
C ILE A 90 -0.31 4.92 -19.18
N THR A 91 -1.10 5.97 -18.94
CA THR A 91 -1.50 6.36 -17.58
C THR A 91 -2.36 5.27 -16.93
N SER A 92 -3.32 4.69 -17.65
CA SER A 92 -4.14 3.58 -17.15
C SER A 92 -3.29 2.36 -16.79
N VAL A 93 -2.34 1.97 -17.66
CA VAL A 93 -1.42 0.86 -17.40
C VAL A 93 -0.52 1.16 -16.20
N ALA A 94 -0.03 2.39 -16.08
CA ALA A 94 0.80 2.81 -14.96
C ALA A 94 0.05 2.77 -13.62
N ILE A 95 -1.23 3.17 -13.59
CA ILE A 95 -2.08 3.07 -12.39
C ILE A 95 -2.25 1.62 -11.96
N VAL A 96 -2.63 0.74 -12.89
CA VAL A 96 -2.80 -0.71 -12.59
C VAL A 96 -1.49 -1.31 -12.10
N SER A 97 -0.38 -0.97 -12.75
CA SER A 97 0.95 -1.44 -12.36
C SER A 97 1.36 -0.91 -11.00
N TYR A 98 1.06 0.36 -10.68
CA TYR A 98 1.32 0.95 -9.37
C TYR A 98 0.54 0.22 -8.27
N CYS A 99 -0.73 -0.09 -8.47
CA CYS A 99 -1.52 -0.85 -7.48
C CYS A 99 -0.89 -2.21 -7.16
N ASN A 100 -0.45 -2.95 -8.19
CA ASN A 100 0.17 -4.27 -8.01
C ASN A 100 1.58 -4.17 -7.40
N LEU A 101 2.41 -3.26 -7.90
CA LEU A 101 3.77 -3.04 -7.40
C LEU A 101 3.76 -2.54 -5.96
N SER A 102 2.80 -1.69 -5.62
CA SER A 102 2.62 -1.14 -4.27
C SER A 102 2.36 -2.26 -3.26
N GLN A 103 1.47 -3.21 -3.55
CA GLN A 103 1.24 -4.34 -2.65
C GLN A 103 2.50 -5.21 -2.47
N ALA A 104 3.24 -5.48 -3.54
CA ALA A 104 4.49 -6.23 -3.48
C ALA A 104 5.59 -5.49 -2.70
N ALA A 105 5.72 -4.18 -2.91
CA ALA A 105 6.67 -3.34 -2.21
C ALA A 105 6.34 -3.22 -0.72
N LYS A 106 5.04 -3.18 -0.37
CA LYS A 106 4.57 -3.16 1.03
C LYS A 106 5.00 -4.41 1.77
N ALA A 107 4.91 -5.58 1.13
CA ALA A 107 5.39 -6.84 1.71
C ALA A 107 6.90 -6.85 1.97
N PHE A 108 7.69 -6.08 1.20
CA PHE A 108 9.14 -5.99 1.39
C PHE A 108 9.55 -4.95 2.45
N VAL A 109 8.89 -3.78 2.47
CA VAL A 109 9.25 -2.66 3.35
C VAL A 109 8.60 -2.77 4.74
N ALA A 110 7.37 -3.29 4.80
CA ALA A 110 6.57 -3.35 6.02
C ALA A 110 5.90 -4.73 6.19
N PRO A 111 6.68 -5.82 6.30
CA PRO A 111 6.14 -7.18 6.35
C PRO A 111 5.23 -7.42 7.56
N ARG A 112 5.51 -6.78 8.72
CA ARG A 112 4.70 -6.96 9.92
C ARG A 112 3.34 -6.30 9.79
N VAL A 113 3.29 -5.12 9.15
CA VAL A 113 2.04 -4.44 8.81
C VAL A 113 1.18 -5.33 7.91
N VAL A 114 1.76 -5.96 6.88
CA VAL A 114 1.03 -6.89 5.99
C VAL A 114 0.48 -8.09 6.75
N LEU A 115 1.25 -8.68 7.67
CA LEU A 115 0.78 -9.81 8.48
C LEU A 115 -0.40 -9.42 9.37
N ILE A 116 -0.37 -8.22 9.96
CA ILE A 116 -1.47 -7.71 10.80
C ILE A 116 -2.71 -7.42 9.95
N GLU A 117 -2.55 -6.81 8.77
CA GLU A 117 -3.66 -6.57 7.84
C GLU A 117 -4.31 -7.87 7.37
N LYS A 118 -3.50 -8.88 7.03
CA LYS A 118 -4.01 -10.20 6.63
C LYS A 118 -4.68 -10.94 7.79
N ALA A 119 -4.15 -10.82 9.01
CA ALA A 119 -4.78 -11.35 10.20
C ALA A 119 -6.12 -10.66 10.51
N ALA A 120 -6.20 -9.34 10.32
CA ALA A 120 -7.43 -8.57 10.48
C ALA A 120 -8.50 -8.91 9.42
N GLU A 121 -8.08 -9.09 8.17
CA GLU A 121 -8.96 -9.57 7.07
C GLU A 121 -9.54 -10.95 7.38
N LEU A 122 -8.69 -11.90 7.81
CA LEU A 122 -9.13 -13.26 8.19
C LEU A 122 -10.02 -13.27 9.45
N GLY A 123 -9.79 -12.33 10.36
CA GLY A 123 -10.61 -12.12 11.56
C GLY A 123 -11.94 -11.40 11.29
N GLY A 124 -12.20 -10.95 10.06
CA GLY A 124 -13.43 -10.22 9.69
C GLY A 124 -13.52 -8.81 10.27
N ILE A 125 -12.40 -8.22 10.68
CA ILE A 125 -12.34 -6.91 11.35
C ILE A 125 -12.28 -5.76 10.32
N THR A 126 -11.85 -6.04 9.08
CA THR A 126 -11.81 -5.08 7.98
C THR A 126 -12.74 -5.53 6.84
N LYS A 127 -13.73 -4.69 6.52
CA LYS A 127 -14.54 -4.74 5.29
C LYS A 127 -14.24 -3.51 4.46
#